data_AF-A0A6G0HCP4-F1
#
_entry.id   AF-A0A6G0HCP4-F1
#
_cell.length_a   1.000
_cell.length_b   1.000
_cell.length_c   1.000
_cell.angle_alpha   90.00
_cell.angle_beta   90.00
_cell.angle_gamma   90.00
#
_symmetry.space_group_name_H-M   'P 1'
#
loop_
_entity.id
_entity.type
_entity.pdbx_description
1 polymer ?
#
loop_
_entity_poly.entity_id
_entity_poly.type
_entity_poly.pdbx_seq_one_letter_code
_entity_poly.pdbx_strand_id
1 'polypeptide(L)'
;MMAELRSTAPTLSEETEFLGDIRAIRWIIGEPNVLNALIKDYLEVVTHLKEISSQTQRADAAAIALTLLQFLMDYQSVKLIYFLLDIIAVLSRLAFTFQGEYLLVSQVEAKIEEAILEIGQLNLRVAESKFQSIREKICNRSQGILSQRLDLQSRSFAKACKILDLSTWPHNREDLQDYGEEEIQMIFNHLESIPSGGQEGSQARSEARGSLVMEWKDLKADYYSMNGFKEVISHICRYKQRFPLLNRIVQVVRVQPSSTTCCDKGRGSLQKMCRNNRSRLTLEQMNDLLTVAVNGPPIANFDGKRALDSWFEEKSGSSYSLSAEVLNRMSAADQKSVLHSVDVNTEFYPDI
;
A
#
# COMPACT_ATOMS: atom_id res chain seq x y z
N MET A 1 -0.98 -22.67 14.70
CA MET A 1 -0.45 -21.59 13.84
C MET A 1 -0.94 -21.64 12.39
N MET A 2 -0.50 -22.57 11.51
CA MET A 2 -0.97 -22.61 10.10
C MET A 2 -2.48 -22.90 9.93
N ALA A 3 -3.06 -23.73 10.81
CA ALA A 3 -4.49 -24.03 10.80
C ALA A 3 -5.37 -22.85 11.26
N GLU A 4 -4.85 -22.02 12.17
CA GLU A 4 -5.53 -20.83 12.72
C GLU A 4 -5.46 -19.65 11.75
N LEU A 5 -4.33 -19.48 11.05
CA LEU A 5 -4.22 -18.56 9.91
C LEU A 5 -5.22 -18.94 8.81
N ARG A 6 -5.46 -20.24 8.59
CA ARG A 6 -6.45 -20.71 7.61
C ARG A 6 -7.91 -20.50 8.08
N SER A 7 -8.19 -20.42 9.39
CA SER A 7 -9.53 -20.13 9.91
C SER A 7 -9.83 -18.64 10.05
N THR A 8 -8.79 -17.79 10.18
CA THR A 8 -8.91 -16.33 10.17
C THR A 8 -8.78 -15.74 8.75
N ALA A 9 -8.20 -16.50 7.82
CA ALA A 9 -8.13 -16.15 6.40
C ALA A 9 -9.48 -15.80 5.76
N PRO A 10 -10.64 -16.42 6.06
CA PRO A 10 -11.92 -16.01 5.48
C PRO A 10 -12.38 -14.65 6.02
N THR A 11 -12.17 -14.36 7.31
CA THR A 11 -12.51 -13.06 7.91
C THR A 11 -11.60 -11.97 7.36
N LEU A 12 -10.29 -12.20 7.32
CA LEU A 12 -9.32 -11.34 6.63
C LEU A 12 -9.59 -11.26 5.11
N SER A 13 -10.13 -12.31 4.50
CA SER A 13 -10.52 -12.34 3.08
C SER A 13 -11.78 -11.53 2.82
N GLU A 14 -12.79 -11.56 3.68
CA GLU A 14 -13.95 -10.66 3.63
C GLU A 14 -13.51 -9.21 3.86
N GLU A 15 -12.59 -8.97 4.79
CA GLU A 15 -12.01 -7.64 5.03
C GLU A 15 -11.19 -7.15 3.83
N THR A 16 -10.46 -8.04 3.16
CA THR A 16 -9.68 -7.69 1.96
C THR A 16 -10.50 -7.70 0.67
N GLU A 17 -11.63 -8.40 0.60
CA GLU A 17 -12.64 -8.32 -0.45
C GLU A 17 -13.41 -7.00 -0.37
N PHE A 18 -13.67 -6.51 0.83
CA PHE A 18 -14.20 -5.16 1.06
C PHE A 18 -13.19 -4.07 0.68
N LEU A 19 -11.89 -4.30 0.93
CA LEU A 19 -10.81 -3.48 0.36
C LEU A 19 -10.63 -3.73 -1.15
N GLY A 20 -11.30 -4.73 -1.72
CA GLY A 20 -11.42 -4.94 -3.15
C GLY A 20 -12.09 -3.77 -3.85
N ASP A 21 -12.84 -2.95 -3.14
CA ASP A 21 -13.42 -1.69 -3.64
C ASP A 21 -12.37 -0.56 -3.81
N ILE A 22 -11.18 -0.70 -3.22
CA ILE A 22 -9.99 0.11 -3.55
C ILE A 22 -9.52 -0.21 -4.98
N ARG A 23 -9.90 -1.36 -5.57
CA ARG A 23 -9.67 -1.61 -7.01
C ARG A 23 -10.46 -0.63 -7.90
N ALA A 24 -11.52 0.00 -7.40
CA ALA A 24 -12.19 1.09 -8.13
C ALA A 24 -11.29 2.35 -8.23
N ILE A 25 -10.39 2.56 -7.25
CA ILE A 25 -9.43 3.67 -7.25
C ILE A 25 -8.25 3.38 -8.19
N ARG A 26 -8.00 2.10 -8.52
CA ARG A 26 -6.96 1.71 -9.49
C ARG A 26 -7.20 2.27 -10.89
N TRP A 27 -8.44 2.60 -11.27
CA TRP A 27 -8.71 3.30 -12.53
C TRP A 27 -8.18 4.75 -12.52
N ILE A 28 -8.23 5.44 -11.38
CA ILE A 28 -7.72 6.82 -11.24
C ILE A 28 -6.19 6.86 -11.27
N ILE A 29 -5.51 5.78 -10.86
CA ILE A 29 -4.04 5.67 -10.81
C ILE A 29 -3.46 4.95 -12.06
N GLY A 30 -4.26 4.14 -12.76
CA GLY A 30 -3.84 3.40 -13.95
C GLY A 30 -3.87 4.21 -15.25
N GLU A 31 -4.84 5.13 -15.39
CA GLU A 31 -4.95 6.05 -16.54
C GLU A 31 -4.63 7.55 -16.30
N PRO A 32 -4.03 8.02 -15.19
CA PRO A 32 -3.60 9.42 -15.07
C PRO A 32 -2.54 9.75 -16.14
N ASN A 33 -1.89 8.72 -16.70
CA ASN A 33 -0.98 8.85 -17.82
C ASN A 33 -1.67 9.16 -19.14
N VAL A 34 -2.96 8.85 -19.34
CA VAL A 34 -3.59 9.07 -20.65
C VAL A 34 -3.79 10.56 -20.91
N LEU A 35 -4.35 11.28 -19.95
CA LEU A 35 -4.50 12.73 -20.06
C LEU A 35 -3.14 13.45 -20.00
N ASN A 36 -2.21 13.00 -19.16
CA ASN A 36 -0.86 13.57 -19.12
C ASN A 36 -0.08 13.32 -20.42
N ALA A 37 -0.16 12.12 -21.01
CA ALA A 37 0.45 11.80 -22.30
C ALA A 37 -0.22 12.59 -23.43
N LEU A 38 -1.56 12.71 -23.40
CA LEU A 38 -2.30 13.54 -24.35
C LEU A 38 -1.85 15.00 -24.32
N ILE A 39 -1.62 15.58 -23.13
CA ILE A 39 -1.12 16.96 -23.01
C ILE A 39 0.35 17.06 -23.44
N LYS A 40 1.18 16.06 -23.09
CA LYS A 40 2.61 16.04 -23.43
C LYS A 40 2.82 15.96 -24.94
N ASP A 41 2.11 15.07 -25.62
CA ASP A 41 2.25 14.79 -27.04
C ASP A 41 1.08 15.40 -27.85
N TYR A 42 0.51 16.51 -27.35
CA TYR A 42 -0.74 17.10 -27.87
C TYR A 42 -0.64 17.46 -29.35
N LEU A 43 0.48 18.05 -29.77
CA LEU A 43 0.67 18.48 -31.16
C LEU A 43 0.75 17.27 -32.11
N GLU A 44 1.46 16.23 -31.70
CA GLU A 44 1.62 14.98 -32.42
C GLU A 44 0.26 14.27 -32.55
N VAL A 45 -0.52 14.20 -31.46
CA VAL A 45 -1.87 13.61 -31.45
C VAL A 45 -2.81 14.38 -32.40
N VAL A 46 -2.84 15.70 -32.32
CA VAL A 46 -3.68 16.54 -33.20
C VAL A 46 -3.29 16.39 -34.67
N THR A 47 -1.99 16.36 -34.96
CA THR A 47 -1.47 16.18 -36.33
C THR A 47 -1.87 14.82 -36.90
N HIS A 48 -1.68 13.76 -36.12
CA HIS A 48 -2.04 12.40 -36.51
C HIS A 48 -3.57 12.23 -36.68
N LEU A 49 -4.39 12.82 -35.81
CA LEU A 49 -5.85 12.80 -35.95
C LEU A 49 -6.30 13.52 -37.23
N LYS A 50 -5.64 14.63 -37.58
CA LYS A 50 -5.91 15.35 -38.83
C LYS A 50 -5.60 14.48 -40.05
N GLU A 51 -4.46 13.79 -40.05
CA GLU A 51 -4.11 12.85 -41.11
C GLU A 51 -5.12 11.73 -41.25
N ILE A 52 -5.50 11.05 -40.16
CA ILE A 52 -6.49 9.97 -40.17
C ILE A 52 -7.87 10.48 -40.64
N SER A 53 -8.29 11.66 -40.21
CA SER A 53 -9.59 12.23 -40.62
C SER A 53 -9.67 12.51 -42.12
N SER A 54 -8.52 12.69 -42.78
CA SER A 54 -8.44 12.92 -44.23
C SER A 54 -8.39 11.61 -45.04
N GLN A 55 -8.20 10.45 -44.40
CA GLN A 55 -8.11 9.16 -45.08
C GLN A 55 -9.49 8.65 -45.52
N THR A 56 -9.66 8.42 -46.82
CA THR A 56 -10.92 7.96 -47.40
C THR A 56 -11.16 6.45 -47.25
N GLN A 57 -10.11 5.67 -46.97
CA GLN A 57 -10.17 4.20 -46.99
C GLN A 57 -10.78 3.57 -45.72
N ARG A 58 -10.90 4.32 -44.61
CA ARG A 58 -11.51 3.86 -43.34
C ARG A 58 -12.51 4.90 -42.85
N ALA A 59 -13.67 4.97 -43.47
CA ALA A 59 -14.69 5.98 -43.18
C ALA A 59 -15.07 6.06 -41.69
N ASP A 60 -15.24 4.92 -41.00
CA ASP A 60 -15.58 4.90 -39.57
C ASP A 60 -14.46 5.46 -38.69
N ALA A 61 -13.20 5.07 -38.94
CA ALA A 61 -12.05 5.56 -38.18
C ALA A 61 -11.79 7.05 -38.45
N ALA A 62 -11.99 7.51 -39.69
CA ALA A 62 -11.88 8.90 -40.07
C ALA A 62 -12.95 9.78 -39.38
N ALA A 63 -14.18 9.28 -39.26
CA ALA A 63 -15.27 9.98 -38.55
C ALA A 63 -14.99 10.11 -37.04
N ILE A 64 -14.47 9.05 -36.41
CA ILE A 64 -14.04 9.08 -35.00
C ILE A 64 -12.89 10.07 -34.83
N ALA A 65 -11.86 10.00 -35.68
CA ALA A 65 -10.72 10.91 -35.62
C ALA A 65 -11.12 12.37 -35.80
N LEU A 66 -12.07 12.66 -36.70
CA LEU A 66 -12.62 14.00 -36.89
C LEU A 66 -13.35 14.51 -35.64
N THR A 67 -14.13 13.65 -34.99
CA THR A 67 -14.86 14.00 -33.77
C THR A 67 -13.90 14.31 -32.61
N LEU A 68 -12.88 13.47 -32.43
CA LEU A 68 -11.83 13.70 -31.43
C LEU A 68 -11.00 14.94 -31.73
N LEU A 69 -10.67 15.20 -33.01
CA LEU A 69 -9.97 16.41 -33.43
C LEU A 69 -10.79 17.66 -33.12
N GLN A 70 -12.10 17.65 -33.42
CA GLN A 70 -13.00 18.76 -33.09
C GLN A 70 -13.05 19.01 -31.58
N PHE A 71 -13.10 17.95 -30.77
CA PHE A 71 -13.04 18.04 -29.33
C PHE A 71 -11.71 18.63 -28.84
N LEU A 72 -10.56 18.15 -29.33
CA LEU A 72 -9.26 18.64 -28.89
C LEU A 72 -8.98 20.08 -29.35
N MET A 73 -9.54 20.51 -30.48
CA MET A 73 -9.41 21.89 -30.98
C MET A 73 -10.36 22.88 -30.28
N ASP A 74 -11.38 22.38 -29.57
CA ASP A 74 -12.28 23.21 -28.79
C ASP A 74 -11.64 23.65 -27.47
N TYR A 75 -11.54 24.97 -27.28
CA TYR A 75 -10.95 25.57 -26.09
C TYR A 75 -11.64 25.12 -24.79
N GLN A 76 -12.97 24.94 -24.81
CA GLN A 76 -13.72 24.52 -23.62
C GLN A 76 -13.39 23.09 -23.21
N SER A 77 -13.22 22.22 -24.18
CA SER A 77 -12.82 20.83 -24.01
C SER A 77 -11.39 20.72 -23.47
N VAL A 78 -10.43 21.51 -23.99
CA VAL A 78 -9.06 21.55 -23.45
C VAL A 78 -9.03 22.08 -22.02
N LYS A 79 -9.80 23.14 -21.72
CA LYS A 79 -9.95 23.68 -20.36
C LYS A 79 -10.53 22.64 -19.39
N LEU A 80 -11.47 21.81 -19.85
CA LEU A 80 -12.00 20.68 -19.08
C LEU A 80 -10.93 19.62 -18.82
N ILE A 81 -10.07 19.29 -19.80
CA ILE A 81 -8.97 18.33 -19.61
C ILE A 81 -8.03 18.79 -18.49
N TYR A 82 -7.61 20.06 -18.49
CA TYR A 82 -6.76 20.60 -17.42
C TYR A 82 -7.46 20.55 -16.05
N PHE A 83 -8.75 20.85 -15.99
CA PHE A 83 -9.50 20.73 -14.74
C PHE A 83 -9.61 19.27 -14.25
N LEU A 84 -9.76 18.31 -15.16
CA LEU A 84 -9.73 16.89 -14.80
C LEU A 84 -8.35 16.46 -14.29
N LEU A 85 -7.26 17.00 -14.86
CA LEU A 85 -5.91 16.77 -14.36
C LEU A 85 -5.73 17.29 -12.94
N ASP A 86 -6.30 18.45 -12.59
CA ASP A 86 -6.27 18.97 -11.21
C ASP A 86 -6.95 18.00 -10.23
N ILE A 87 -8.13 17.48 -10.58
CA ILE A 87 -8.87 16.49 -9.76
C ILE A 87 -8.05 15.19 -9.62
N ILE A 88 -7.51 14.69 -10.73
CA ILE A 88 -6.69 13.47 -10.74
C ILE A 88 -5.43 13.65 -9.90
N ALA A 89 -4.82 14.84 -9.89
CA ALA A 89 -3.65 15.12 -9.07
C ALA A 89 -3.96 14.96 -7.57
N VAL A 90 -5.10 15.46 -7.09
CA VAL A 90 -5.54 15.28 -5.70
C VAL A 90 -5.72 13.81 -5.37
N LEU A 91 -6.45 13.08 -6.21
CA LEU A 91 -6.75 11.67 -5.99
C LEU A 91 -5.48 10.79 -6.07
N SER A 92 -4.54 11.15 -6.94
CA SER A 92 -3.26 10.44 -7.08
C SER A 92 -2.38 10.62 -5.85
N ARG A 93 -2.32 11.83 -5.28
CA ARG A 93 -1.59 12.08 -4.02
C ARG A 93 -2.21 11.32 -2.85
N LEU A 94 -3.54 11.31 -2.76
CA LEU A 94 -4.25 10.53 -1.74
C LEU A 94 -3.92 9.02 -1.88
N ALA A 95 -3.99 8.50 -3.11
CA ALA A 95 -3.64 7.12 -3.39
C ALA A 95 -2.19 6.76 -3.05
N PHE A 96 -1.24 7.64 -3.38
CA PHE A 96 0.17 7.45 -3.04
C PHE A 96 0.40 7.46 -1.52
N THR A 97 -0.31 8.33 -0.80
CA THR A 97 -0.29 8.36 0.67
C THR A 97 -0.75 7.02 1.25
N PHE A 98 -1.78 6.42 0.68
CA PHE A 98 -2.32 5.12 1.11
C PHE A 98 -1.46 3.93 0.70
N GLN A 99 -0.51 4.13 -0.23
CA GLN A 99 0.48 3.13 -0.62
C GLN A 99 1.73 3.15 0.27
N GLY A 100 1.87 4.14 1.16
CA GLY A 100 3.01 4.24 2.06
C GLY A 100 3.04 3.09 3.09
N GLU A 101 4.23 2.56 3.35
CA GLU A 101 4.44 1.42 4.28
C GLU A 101 4.10 1.74 5.75
N TYR A 102 3.85 3.01 6.10
CA TYR A 102 3.68 3.46 7.49
C TYR A 102 2.44 4.33 7.76
N LEU A 103 1.44 4.35 6.86
CA LEU A 103 0.21 5.10 7.12
C LEU A 103 -0.62 4.40 8.21
N LEU A 104 -0.77 5.06 9.36
CA LEU A 104 -1.59 4.57 10.46
C LEU A 104 -3.08 4.67 10.13
N VAL A 105 -3.86 3.68 10.59
CA VAL A 105 -5.32 3.67 10.44
C VAL A 105 -5.97 4.95 10.99
N SER A 106 -5.43 5.51 12.08
CA SER A 106 -5.91 6.77 12.67
C SER A 106 -5.79 7.98 11.74
N GLN A 107 -4.88 7.94 10.76
CA GLN A 107 -4.60 9.05 9.84
C GLN A 107 -5.40 8.96 8.54
N VAL A 108 -6.01 7.80 8.25
CA VAL A 108 -6.74 7.56 6.99
C VAL A 108 -7.88 8.57 6.81
N GLU A 109 -8.69 8.77 7.85
CA GLU A 109 -9.84 9.69 7.78
C GLU A 109 -9.40 11.14 7.55
N ALA A 110 -8.42 11.61 8.32
CA ALA A 110 -7.87 12.96 8.15
C ALA A 110 -7.36 13.19 6.72
N LYS A 111 -6.74 12.18 6.10
CA LYS A 111 -6.26 12.27 4.71
C LYS A 111 -7.37 12.28 3.67
N ILE A 112 -8.48 11.58 3.92
CA ILE A 112 -9.67 11.65 3.04
C ILE A 112 -10.33 13.01 3.17
N GLU A 113 -10.49 13.52 4.40
CA GLU A 113 -11.06 14.85 4.64
C GLU A 113 -10.22 15.96 4.01
N GLU A 114 -8.90 15.90 4.14
CA GLU A 114 -7.96 16.81 3.48
C GLU A 114 -8.17 16.83 1.95
N ALA A 115 -8.31 15.65 1.34
CA ALA A 115 -8.59 15.54 -0.10
C ALA A 115 -9.98 16.07 -0.50
N ILE A 116 -11.01 15.84 0.33
CA ILE A 116 -12.36 16.39 0.11
C ILE A 116 -12.32 17.92 0.14
N LEU A 117 -11.61 18.50 1.10
CA LEU A 117 -11.45 19.95 1.22
C LEU A 117 -10.69 20.51 0.01
N GLU A 118 -9.62 19.87 -0.41
CA GLU A 118 -8.84 20.29 -1.58
C GLU A 118 -9.67 20.25 -2.87
N ILE A 119 -10.45 19.19 -3.10
CA ILE A 119 -11.38 19.12 -4.25
C ILE A 119 -12.43 20.23 -4.17
N GLY A 120 -12.89 20.60 -2.97
CA GLY A 120 -13.81 21.72 -2.78
C GLY A 120 -13.19 23.06 -3.18
N GLN A 121 -11.90 23.25 -2.88
CA GLN A 121 -11.14 24.44 -3.29
C GLN A 121 -10.94 24.50 -4.81
N LEU A 122 -10.98 23.37 -5.52
CA LEU A 122 -10.99 23.37 -6.99
C LEU A 122 -12.32 23.88 -7.58
N ASN A 123 -13.36 24.18 -6.80
CA ASN A 123 -14.63 24.73 -7.29
C ASN A 123 -14.74 26.27 -7.20
N LEU A 124 -13.61 27.00 -7.20
CA LEU A 124 -13.62 28.46 -7.20
C LEU A 124 -14.44 29.04 -8.37
N ARG A 125 -15.22 30.09 -8.08
CA ARG A 125 -16.12 30.73 -9.04
C ARG A 125 -15.35 31.23 -10.27
N VAL A 126 -15.83 30.84 -11.45
CA VAL A 126 -15.41 31.38 -12.73
C VAL A 126 -16.56 32.19 -13.35
N ALA A 127 -16.23 33.23 -14.12
CA ALA A 127 -17.21 34.05 -14.83
C ALA A 127 -18.07 33.25 -15.83
N GLU A 128 -17.56 32.13 -16.34
CA GLU A 128 -18.23 31.29 -17.32
C GLU A 128 -19.20 30.30 -16.67
N SER A 129 -20.50 30.61 -16.74
CA SER A 129 -21.56 29.86 -16.04
C SER A 129 -21.68 28.39 -16.44
N LYS A 130 -21.53 28.08 -17.74
CA LYS A 130 -21.58 26.70 -18.24
C LYS A 130 -20.43 25.86 -17.68
N PHE A 131 -19.21 26.40 -17.73
CA PHE A 131 -18.03 25.73 -17.19
C PHE A 131 -18.12 25.59 -15.67
N GLN A 132 -18.60 26.62 -14.97
CA GLN A 132 -18.83 26.56 -13.53
C GLN A 132 -19.78 25.42 -13.13
N SER A 133 -20.87 25.21 -13.87
CA SER A 133 -21.79 24.10 -13.58
C SER A 133 -21.13 22.73 -13.75
N ILE A 134 -20.23 22.57 -14.72
CA ILE A 134 -19.47 21.33 -14.93
C ILE A 134 -18.48 21.11 -13.78
N ARG A 135 -17.72 22.15 -13.38
CA ARG A 135 -16.82 22.09 -12.22
C ARG A 135 -17.54 21.67 -10.96
N GLU A 136 -18.66 22.32 -10.68
CA GLU A 136 -19.49 22.05 -9.50
C GLU A 136 -19.96 20.60 -9.49
N LYS A 137 -20.47 20.08 -10.62
CA LYS A 137 -20.88 18.67 -10.74
C LYS A 137 -19.73 17.70 -10.49
N ILE A 138 -18.55 17.96 -11.05
CA ILE A 138 -17.37 17.10 -10.87
C ILE A 138 -16.88 17.14 -9.43
N CYS A 139 -16.72 18.32 -8.83
CA CYS A 139 -16.32 18.47 -7.43
C CYS A 139 -17.31 17.78 -6.50
N ASN A 140 -18.61 18.07 -6.62
CA ASN A 140 -19.65 17.47 -5.78
C ASN A 140 -19.68 15.95 -5.92
N ARG A 141 -19.54 15.42 -7.13
CA ARG A 141 -19.51 13.98 -7.37
C ARG A 141 -18.27 13.33 -6.74
N SER A 142 -17.09 13.92 -6.93
CA SER A 142 -15.84 13.42 -6.38
C SER A 142 -15.83 13.45 -4.84
N GLN A 143 -16.27 14.56 -4.24
CA GLN A 143 -16.44 14.68 -2.80
C GLN A 143 -17.44 13.66 -2.27
N GLY A 144 -18.60 13.51 -2.91
CA GLY A 144 -19.61 12.52 -2.51
C GLY A 144 -19.09 11.08 -2.55
N ILE A 145 -18.29 10.72 -3.56
CA ILE A 145 -17.65 9.40 -3.62
C ILE A 145 -16.67 9.22 -2.46
N LEU A 146 -15.82 10.20 -2.17
CA LEU A 146 -14.86 10.12 -1.07
C LEU A 146 -15.56 10.04 0.29
N SER A 147 -16.60 10.83 0.53
CA SER A 147 -17.40 10.78 1.76
C SER A 147 -18.09 9.42 1.93
N GLN A 148 -18.67 8.87 0.87
CA GLN A 148 -19.29 7.54 0.94
C GLN A 148 -18.25 6.44 1.26
N ARG A 149 -17.04 6.56 0.71
CA ARG A 149 -15.93 5.64 1.00
C ARG A 149 -15.44 5.78 2.44
N LEU A 150 -15.47 6.99 2.99
CA LEU A 150 -15.15 7.24 4.39
C LEU A 150 -16.17 6.56 5.32
N ASP A 151 -17.46 6.70 5.04
CA ASP A 151 -18.55 6.06 5.81
C ASP A 151 -18.46 4.53 5.78
N LEU A 152 -18.04 3.94 4.66
CA LEU A 152 -17.82 2.50 4.55
C LEU A 152 -16.59 2.00 5.34
N GLN A 153 -15.61 2.87 5.58
CA GLN A 153 -14.42 2.61 6.39
C GLN A 153 -14.61 2.97 7.88
N SER A 154 -15.76 3.53 8.27
CA SER A 154 -16.11 3.86 9.66
C SER A 154 -16.42 2.62 10.51
N ARG A 155 -15.64 1.55 10.35
CA ARG A 155 -15.68 0.41 11.25
C ARG A 155 -15.29 0.91 12.64
N SER A 156 -16.05 0.48 13.63
CA SER A 156 -15.93 0.89 15.03
C SER A 156 -14.48 0.83 15.53
N PHE A 157 -13.72 -0.18 15.09
CA PHE A 157 -12.29 -0.32 15.37
C PHE A 157 -11.40 0.79 14.79
N ALA A 158 -11.55 1.15 13.50
CA ALA A 158 -10.74 2.18 12.87
C ALA A 158 -10.99 3.55 13.50
N LYS A 159 -12.27 3.84 13.80
CA LYS A 159 -12.67 5.03 14.54
C LYS A 159 -12.07 5.05 15.95
N ALA A 160 -12.09 3.92 16.66
CA ALA A 160 -11.49 3.81 17.97
C ALA A 160 -9.97 4.03 17.94
N CYS A 161 -9.26 3.59 16.90
CA CYS A 161 -7.82 3.78 16.76
C CYS A 161 -7.39 5.26 16.70
N LYS A 162 -8.31 6.20 16.44
CA LYS A 162 -8.02 7.65 16.49
C LYS A 162 -7.52 8.14 17.83
N ILE A 163 -7.90 7.50 18.94
CA ILE A 163 -7.45 7.90 20.28
C ILE A 163 -5.93 7.79 20.46
N LEU A 164 -5.24 7.06 19.57
CA LEU A 164 -3.79 6.95 19.56
C LEU A 164 -3.11 8.11 18.81
N ASP A 165 -3.89 8.97 18.15
CA ASP A 165 -3.42 10.21 17.55
C ASP A 165 -3.53 11.38 18.53
N LEU A 166 -2.38 11.95 18.86
CA LEU A 166 -2.21 13.05 19.79
C LEU A 166 -2.90 14.35 19.35
N SER A 167 -3.06 14.59 18.04
CA SER A 167 -3.77 15.78 17.55
C SER A 167 -5.25 15.81 17.95
N THR A 168 -5.82 14.67 18.35
CA THR A 168 -7.22 14.56 18.74
C THR A 168 -7.45 14.67 20.25
N TRP A 169 -6.38 14.78 21.05
CA TRP A 169 -6.47 14.80 22.50
C TRP A 169 -6.96 16.16 23.03
N PRO A 170 -7.92 16.18 23.97
CA PRO A 170 -8.39 17.43 24.58
C PRO A 170 -7.27 18.20 25.29
N HIS A 171 -7.28 19.53 25.17
CA HIS A 171 -6.32 20.41 25.85
C HIS A 171 -6.69 20.68 27.32
N ASN A 172 -7.95 20.42 27.70
CA ASN A 172 -8.47 20.54 29.04
C ASN A 172 -8.34 19.22 29.82
N ARG A 173 -8.05 19.35 31.12
CA ARG A 173 -7.81 18.20 32.01
C ARG A 173 -9.06 17.39 32.33
N GLU A 174 -10.22 18.04 32.37
CA GLU A 174 -11.49 17.38 32.69
C GLU A 174 -11.89 16.44 31.54
N ASP A 175 -11.95 16.93 30.30
CA ASP A 175 -12.35 16.08 29.17
C ASP A 175 -11.32 14.99 28.86
N LEU A 176 -10.01 15.26 29.01
CA LEU A 176 -8.99 14.24 28.78
C LEU A 176 -9.03 13.11 29.83
N GLN A 177 -9.54 13.36 31.05
CA GLN A 177 -9.66 12.33 32.07
C GLN A 177 -10.58 11.18 31.65
N ASP A 178 -11.66 11.47 30.94
CA ASP A 178 -12.63 10.47 30.47
C ASP A 178 -12.43 10.08 28.99
N TYR A 179 -11.60 10.84 28.27
CA TYR A 179 -11.32 10.60 26.86
C TYR A 179 -10.75 9.19 26.57
N GLY A 180 -11.33 8.54 25.56
CA GLY A 180 -10.80 7.34 24.94
C GLY A 180 -10.97 6.02 25.71
N GLU A 181 -11.66 6.01 26.85
CA GLU A 181 -11.81 4.80 27.69
C GLU A 181 -12.71 3.74 27.01
N GLU A 182 -13.78 4.16 26.34
CA GLU A 182 -14.64 3.24 25.59
C GLU A 182 -13.93 2.71 24.33
N GLU A 183 -13.24 3.59 23.62
CA GLU A 183 -12.51 3.26 22.39
C GLU A 183 -11.34 2.31 22.65
N ILE A 184 -10.53 2.54 23.70
CA ILE A 184 -9.42 1.63 24.01
C ILE A 184 -9.94 0.23 24.39
N GLN A 185 -11.08 0.17 25.08
CA GLN A 185 -11.73 -1.07 25.43
C GLN A 185 -12.30 -1.78 24.19
N MET A 186 -12.82 -1.02 23.22
CA MET A 186 -13.30 -1.53 21.94
C MET A 186 -12.16 -2.13 21.10
N ILE A 187 -11.01 -1.44 21.03
CA ILE A 187 -9.80 -1.96 20.36
C ILE A 187 -9.38 -3.27 21.02
N PHE A 188 -9.28 -3.30 22.34
CA PHE A 188 -8.87 -4.50 23.07
C PHE A 188 -9.83 -5.67 22.85
N ASN A 189 -11.15 -5.42 22.86
CA ASN A 189 -12.14 -6.46 22.61
C ASN A 189 -12.04 -7.05 21.21
N HIS A 190 -11.74 -6.22 20.21
CA HIS A 190 -11.51 -6.67 18.86
C HIS A 190 -10.26 -7.56 18.80
N LEU A 191 -9.16 -7.18 19.45
CA LEU A 191 -7.94 -7.98 19.50
C LEU A 191 -8.12 -9.32 20.23
N GLU A 192 -8.90 -9.34 21.31
CA GLU A 192 -9.23 -10.53 22.07
C GLU A 192 -10.23 -11.46 21.37
N SER A 193 -10.96 -10.95 20.38
CA SER A 193 -11.80 -11.78 19.51
C SER A 193 -10.98 -12.62 18.53
N ILE A 194 -9.72 -12.24 18.29
CA ILE A 194 -8.79 -13.02 17.47
C ILE A 194 -8.31 -14.19 18.35
N PRO A 195 -8.61 -15.45 17.98
CA PRO A 195 -8.23 -16.59 18.79
C PRO A 195 -6.70 -16.70 18.85
N SER A 196 -6.10 -16.30 19.97
CA SER A 196 -4.75 -16.71 20.34
C SER A 196 -4.82 -18.11 20.94
N GLY A 197 -3.94 -19.03 20.53
CA GLY A 197 -3.93 -20.44 20.92
C GLY A 197 -3.75 -20.75 22.43
N GLY A 198 -3.91 -19.77 23.32
CA GLY A 198 -4.06 -19.94 24.76
C GLY A 198 -5.51 -19.67 25.17
N GLN A 199 -6.18 -20.68 25.72
CA GLN A 199 -7.46 -20.47 26.41
C GLN A 199 -7.20 -19.65 27.68
N GLU A 200 -7.30 -18.33 27.60
CA GLU A 200 -7.43 -17.48 28.79
C GLU A 200 -8.90 -17.45 29.23
N GLY A 201 -9.15 -17.88 30.47
CA GLY A 201 -10.49 -17.95 31.05
C GLY A 201 -11.16 -16.58 31.17
N SER A 202 -12.48 -16.58 31.33
CA SER A 202 -13.31 -15.37 31.51
C SER A 202 -12.84 -14.44 32.64
N GLN A 203 -12.25 -15.00 33.70
CA GLN A 203 -11.70 -14.26 34.83
C GLN A 203 -10.45 -13.45 34.45
N ALA A 204 -9.48 -14.07 33.75
CA ALA A 204 -8.24 -13.43 33.29
C ALA A 204 -8.53 -12.26 32.34
N ARG A 205 -9.57 -12.39 31.51
CA ARG A 205 -10.03 -11.32 30.63
C ARG A 205 -10.58 -10.10 31.38
N SER A 206 -11.31 -10.32 32.49
CA SER A 206 -11.83 -9.22 33.32
C SER A 206 -10.72 -8.48 34.05
N GLU A 207 -9.72 -9.20 34.54
CA GLU A 207 -8.54 -8.63 35.19
C GLU A 207 -7.68 -7.84 34.20
N ALA A 208 -7.48 -8.37 32.99
CA ALA A 208 -6.78 -7.66 31.91
C ALA A 208 -7.48 -6.35 31.51
N ARG A 209 -8.82 -6.33 31.46
CA ARG A 209 -9.57 -5.08 31.21
C ARG A 209 -9.34 -4.03 32.29
N GLY A 210 -9.39 -4.44 33.57
CA GLY A 210 -9.10 -3.54 34.68
C GLY A 210 -7.68 -2.97 34.59
N SER A 211 -6.70 -3.82 34.28
CA SER A 211 -5.30 -3.41 34.08
C SER A 211 -5.15 -2.43 32.90
N LEU A 212 -5.84 -2.66 31.78
CA LEU A 212 -5.78 -1.77 30.61
C LEU A 212 -6.30 -0.36 30.92
N VAL A 213 -7.42 -0.26 31.63
CA VAL A 213 -7.98 1.04 32.03
C VAL A 213 -7.01 1.80 32.93
N MET A 214 -6.32 1.09 33.83
CA MET A 214 -5.28 1.68 34.68
C MET A 214 -4.07 2.13 33.87
N GLU A 215 -3.58 1.30 32.94
CA GLU A 215 -2.50 1.67 32.00
C GLU A 215 -2.87 2.92 31.17
N TRP A 216 -4.12 3.01 30.71
CA TRP A 216 -4.61 4.16 29.96
C TRP A 216 -4.64 5.43 30.81
N LYS A 217 -5.10 5.34 32.07
CA LYS A 217 -5.08 6.46 33.02
C LYS A 217 -3.66 6.93 33.33
N ASP A 218 -2.74 5.98 33.52
CA ASP A 218 -1.31 6.26 33.74
C ASP A 218 -0.66 6.96 32.54
N LEU A 219 -0.98 6.52 31.32
CA LEU A 219 -0.50 7.17 30.11
C LEU A 219 -0.97 8.63 30.02
N LYS A 220 -2.24 8.88 30.35
CA LYS A 220 -2.81 10.24 30.39
C LYS A 220 -2.18 11.09 31.48
N ALA A 221 -1.89 10.50 32.65
CA ALA A 221 -1.13 11.15 33.72
C ALA A 221 0.27 11.59 33.26
N ASP A 222 1.00 10.71 32.56
CA ASP A 222 2.31 11.03 32.01
C ASP A 222 2.21 12.17 30.99
N TYR A 223 1.19 12.15 30.11
CA TYR A 223 0.94 13.20 29.12
C TYR A 223 0.74 14.58 29.79
N TYR A 224 -0.01 14.64 30.90
CA TYR A 224 -0.18 15.87 31.69
C TYR A 224 1.13 16.39 32.28
N SER A 225 1.99 15.50 32.77
CA SER A 225 3.23 15.88 33.44
C SER A 225 4.27 16.45 32.49
N MET A 226 4.25 16.02 31.21
CA MET A 226 5.26 16.35 30.22
C MET A 226 4.81 17.36 29.17
N ASN A 227 3.66 18.02 29.36
CA ASN A 227 3.11 19.05 28.46
C ASN A 227 3.03 18.60 26.99
N GLY A 228 2.67 17.34 26.80
CA GLY A 228 2.51 16.71 25.50
C GLY A 228 3.71 15.88 25.03
N PHE A 229 3.46 14.60 24.72
CA PHE A 229 4.39 13.79 23.95
C PHE A 229 4.15 14.02 22.46
N LYS A 230 5.21 14.12 21.65
CA LYS A 230 5.07 14.16 20.20
C LYS A 230 4.75 12.78 19.60
N GLU A 231 5.00 11.70 20.35
CA GLU A 231 4.82 10.32 19.90
C GLU A 231 4.39 9.40 21.06
N VAL A 232 3.08 9.31 21.35
CA VAL A 232 2.52 8.41 22.39
C VAL A 232 2.95 6.96 22.17
N ILE A 233 2.99 6.52 20.92
CA ILE A 233 3.46 5.20 20.49
C ILE A 233 4.90 4.94 20.95
N SER A 234 5.79 5.92 20.84
CA SER A 234 7.19 5.83 21.25
C SER A 234 7.31 5.73 22.77
N HIS A 235 6.50 6.51 23.51
CA HIS A 235 6.43 6.45 24.98
C HIS A 235 5.98 5.07 25.47
N ILE A 236 4.89 4.53 24.92
CA ILE A 236 4.40 3.19 25.25
C ILE A 236 5.48 2.13 24.94
N CYS A 237 6.16 2.26 23.79
CA CYS A 237 7.26 1.36 23.40
C CYS A 237 8.52 1.52 24.26
N ARG A 238 8.74 2.68 24.90
CA ARG A 238 9.87 2.90 25.80
C ARG A 238 9.60 2.29 27.18
N TYR A 239 8.36 2.38 27.65
CA TYR A 239 7.93 1.91 28.98
C TYR A 239 7.06 0.65 28.90
N LYS A 240 7.44 -0.32 28.07
CA LYS A 240 6.68 -1.57 27.82
C LYS A 240 6.34 -2.36 29.08
N GLN A 241 7.18 -2.29 30.11
CA GLN A 241 6.96 -2.97 31.39
C GLN A 241 5.83 -2.32 32.21
N ARG A 242 5.63 -1.00 32.06
CA ARG A 242 4.54 -0.25 32.70
C ARG A 242 3.26 -0.33 31.88
N PHE A 243 3.39 -0.44 30.56
CA PHE A 243 2.27 -0.45 29.61
C PHE A 243 2.22 -1.74 28.77
N PRO A 244 2.16 -2.95 29.37
CA PRO A 244 2.23 -4.20 28.62
C PRO A 244 1.04 -4.39 27.67
N LEU A 245 -0.19 -4.07 28.10
CA LEU A 245 -1.40 -4.24 27.29
C LEU A 245 -1.50 -3.17 26.23
N LEU A 246 -1.21 -1.91 26.56
CA LEU A 246 -1.15 -0.83 25.58
C LEU A 246 -0.04 -1.08 24.54
N ASN A 247 1.12 -1.61 24.95
CA ASN A 247 2.17 -1.97 24.00
C ASN A 247 1.69 -3.07 23.06
N ARG A 248 0.96 -4.10 23.54
CA ARG A 248 0.36 -5.13 22.67
C ARG A 248 -0.61 -4.51 21.65
N ILE A 249 -1.50 -3.63 22.11
CA ILE A 249 -2.45 -2.90 21.24
C ILE A 249 -1.69 -2.13 20.16
N VAL A 250 -0.70 -1.33 20.57
CA VAL A 250 0.12 -0.51 19.68
C VAL A 250 0.85 -1.34 18.64
N GLN A 251 1.43 -2.49 19.02
CA GLN A 251 2.10 -3.37 18.05
C GLN A 251 1.12 -3.86 16.97
N VAL A 252 -0.10 -4.24 17.34
CA VAL A 252 -1.09 -4.73 16.37
C VAL A 252 -1.58 -3.59 15.48
N VAL A 253 -1.92 -2.43 16.05
CA VAL A 253 -2.39 -1.26 15.28
C VAL A 253 -1.33 -0.79 14.28
N ARG A 254 -0.04 -0.85 14.64
CA ARG A 254 1.07 -0.44 13.76
C ARG A 254 1.27 -1.35 12.55
N VAL A 255 0.89 -2.61 12.63
CA VAL A 255 1.05 -3.57 11.53
C VAL A 255 -0.22 -3.72 10.69
N GLN A 256 -1.29 -2.99 11.03
CA GLN A 256 -2.51 -3.01 10.24
C GLN A 256 -2.28 -2.36 8.88
N PRO A 257 -2.51 -3.08 7.78
CA PRO A 257 -2.44 -2.46 6.46
C PRO A 257 -3.59 -1.47 6.32
N SER A 258 -3.29 -0.21 6.03
CA SER A 258 -4.27 0.81 5.65
C SER A 258 -4.74 0.66 4.19
N SER A 259 -4.08 -0.21 3.41
CA SER A 259 -4.37 -0.46 2.01
C SER A 259 -3.92 -1.86 1.57
N THR A 260 -4.63 -2.45 0.60
CA THR A 260 -4.26 -3.73 -0.04
C THR A 260 -3.03 -3.63 -0.94
N THR A 261 -2.49 -2.43 -1.09
CA THR A 261 -1.25 -2.17 -1.83
C THR A 261 -0.02 -2.74 -1.10
N CYS A 262 -0.12 -3.04 0.21
CA CYS A 262 0.89 -3.83 0.91
C CYS A 262 1.14 -5.19 0.23
N CYS A 263 0.12 -5.73 -0.45
CA CYS A 263 0.21 -6.97 -1.21
C CYS A 263 0.71 -6.77 -2.65
N ASP A 264 1.02 -5.56 -3.11
CA ASP A 264 1.39 -5.31 -4.52
C ASP A 264 2.72 -5.97 -4.88
N LYS A 265 3.69 -5.99 -3.95
CA LYS A 265 4.95 -6.75 -4.12
C LYS A 265 4.65 -8.23 -4.38
N GLY A 266 3.80 -8.84 -3.56
CA GLY A 266 3.36 -10.23 -3.73
C GLY A 266 2.58 -10.44 -5.02
N ARG A 267 1.65 -9.54 -5.36
CA ARG A 267 0.86 -9.62 -6.60
C ARG A 267 1.75 -9.53 -7.83
N GLY A 268 2.74 -8.64 -7.84
CA GLY A 268 3.71 -8.50 -8.92
C GLY A 268 4.57 -9.76 -9.09
N SER A 269 5.07 -10.31 -7.98
CA SER A 269 5.82 -11.57 -7.98
C SER A 269 4.98 -12.75 -8.49
N LEU A 270 3.73 -12.86 -8.03
CA LEU A 270 2.79 -13.87 -8.51
C LEU A 270 2.50 -13.73 -10.01
N GLN A 271 2.27 -12.51 -10.50
CA GLN A 271 2.06 -12.27 -11.93
C GLN A 271 3.28 -12.67 -12.77
N LYS A 272 4.50 -12.37 -12.31
CA LYS A 272 5.73 -12.79 -12.99
C LYS A 272 5.85 -14.32 -13.05
N MET A 273 5.53 -15.01 -11.96
CA MET A 273 5.53 -16.47 -11.89
C MET A 273 4.47 -17.10 -12.80
N CYS A 274 3.24 -16.58 -12.80
CA CYS A 274 2.15 -17.10 -13.62
C CYS A 274 2.30 -16.80 -15.12
N ARG A 275 2.96 -15.69 -15.49
CA ARG A 275 3.25 -15.35 -16.91
C ARG A 275 4.33 -16.25 -17.51
N ASN A 276 5.06 -16.98 -16.68
CA ASN A 276 6.08 -17.90 -17.15
C ASN A 276 5.42 -19.20 -17.61
N ASN A 277 4.95 -19.23 -18.86
CA ASN A 277 4.25 -20.38 -19.47
C ASN A 277 5.05 -21.69 -19.49
N ARG A 278 6.31 -21.70 -19.02
CA ARG A 278 7.21 -22.85 -18.99
C ARG A 278 7.18 -23.64 -17.68
N SER A 279 6.49 -23.17 -16.64
CA SER A 279 6.57 -23.78 -15.31
C SER A 279 5.23 -24.39 -14.88
N ARG A 280 5.14 -25.73 -14.88
CA ARG A 280 4.10 -26.49 -14.17
C ARG A 280 4.44 -26.52 -12.67
N LEU A 281 4.27 -25.39 -11.99
CA LEU A 281 4.49 -25.31 -10.54
C LEU A 281 3.28 -25.88 -9.81
N THR A 282 3.52 -26.63 -8.74
CA THR A 282 2.48 -26.99 -7.78
C THR A 282 2.12 -25.78 -6.91
N LEU A 283 0.98 -25.82 -6.23
CA LEU A 283 0.56 -24.77 -5.30
C LEU A 283 1.60 -24.52 -4.19
N GLU A 284 2.21 -25.59 -3.69
CA GLU A 284 3.25 -25.53 -2.65
C GLU A 284 4.50 -24.82 -3.17
N GLN A 285 5.00 -25.21 -4.35
CA GLN A 285 6.13 -24.55 -5.00
C GLN A 285 5.86 -23.07 -5.30
N MET A 286 4.63 -22.73 -5.72
CA MET A 286 4.25 -21.33 -5.89
C MET A 286 4.29 -20.56 -4.57
N ASN A 287 3.80 -21.15 -3.49
CA ASN A 287 3.78 -20.52 -2.18
C ASN A 287 5.21 -20.28 -1.63
N ASP A 288 6.10 -21.26 -1.79
CA ASP A 288 7.50 -21.14 -1.36
C ASP A 288 8.24 -20.05 -2.14
N LEU A 289 8.12 -20.08 -3.48
CA LEU A 289 8.72 -19.07 -4.34
C LEU A 289 8.16 -17.67 -4.05
N LEU A 290 6.86 -17.56 -3.80
CA LEU A 290 6.25 -16.28 -3.44
C LEU A 290 6.75 -15.79 -2.09
N THR A 291 6.92 -16.68 -1.11
CA THR A 291 7.46 -16.36 0.21
C THR A 291 8.88 -15.82 0.10
N VAL A 292 9.74 -16.45 -0.70
CA VAL A 292 11.10 -15.98 -0.98
C VAL A 292 11.07 -14.66 -1.76
N ALA A 293 10.19 -14.52 -2.75
CA ALA A 293 10.12 -13.30 -3.57
C ALA A 293 9.61 -12.08 -2.79
N VAL A 294 8.80 -12.28 -1.74
CA VAL A 294 8.24 -11.19 -0.92
C VAL A 294 9.12 -10.89 0.28
N ASN A 295 9.64 -11.92 0.97
CA ASN A 295 10.34 -11.76 2.25
C ASN A 295 11.86 -11.98 2.14
N GLY A 296 12.34 -12.50 1.01
CA GLY A 296 13.75 -12.77 0.80
C GLY A 296 14.58 -11.49 0.67
N PRO A 297 15.90 -11.57 0.91
CA PRO A 297 16.78 -10.42 0.74
C PRO A 297 16.82 -9.98 -0.73
N PRO A 298 17.16 -8.72 -1.01
CA PRO A 298 17.45 -8.28 -2.38
C PRO A 298 18.49 -9.21 -3.03
N ILE A 299 18.36 -9.47 -4.33
CA ILE A 299 19.23 -10.41 -5.05
C ILE A 299 20.72 -10.07 -4.90
N ALA A 300 21.06 -8.78 -4.79
CA ALA A 300 22.43 -8.31 -4.58
C ALA A 300 23.05 -8.78 -3.24
N ASN A 301 22.20 -9.05 -2.24
CA ASN A 301 22.60 -9.45 -0.90
C ASN A 301 22.25 -10.92 -0.61
N PHE A 302 21.83 -11.66 -1.63
CA PHE A 302 21.46 -13.06 -1.46
C PHE A 302 22.72 -13.95 -1.37
N ASP A 303 22.96 -14.51 -0.18
CA ASP A 303 23.98 -15.55 0.02
C ASP A 303 23.36 -16.94 -0.13
N GLY A 304 23.59 -17.56 -1.29
CA GLY A 304 23.12 -18.91 -1.61
C GLY A 304 23.98 -20.02 -1.02
N LYS A 305 25.11 -19.71 -0.37
CA LYS A 305 26.09 -20.73 0.05
C LYS A 305 25.47 -21.78 0.95
N ARG A 306 24.75 -21.37 2.00
CA ARG A 306 24.09 -22.30 2.93
C ARG A 306 23.06 -23.20 2.24
N ALA A 307 22.28 -22.65 1.31
CA ALA A 307 21.28 -23.42 0.58
C ALA A 307 21.93 -24.43 -0.38
N LEU A 308 23.04 -24.05 -1.02
CA LEU A 308 23.84 -24.94 -1.86
C LEU A 308 24.48 -26.06 -1.02
N ASP A 309 25.11 -25.71 0.11
CA ASP A 309 25.72 -26.68 1.03
C ASP A 309 24.69 -27.73 1.49
N SER A 310 23.50 -27.28 1.92
CA SER A 310 22.40 -28.19 2.30
C SER A 310 21.91 -29.04 1.12
N TRP A 311 21.83 -28.49 -0.10
CA TRP A 311 21.45 -29.26 -1.28
C TRP A 311 22.49 -30.34 -1.62
N PHE A 312 23.78 -30.00 -1.51
CA PHE A 312 24.87 -30.96 -1.73
C PHE A 312 24.89 -32.05 -0.66
N GLU A 313 24.65 -31.71 0.60
CA GLU A 313 24.54 -32.68 1.71
C GLU A 313 23.35 -33.63 1.50
N GLU A 314 22.18 -33.11 1.15
CA GLU A 314 20.98 -33.91 0.88
C GLU A 314 21.15 -34.84 -0.34
N LYS A 315 21.85 -34.39 -1.37
CA LYS A 315 22.19 -35.21 -2.54
C LYS A 315 23.32 -36.20 -2.28
N SER A 316 24.19 -35.95 -1.31
CA SER A 316 25.27 -36.87 -0.93
C SER A 316 24.77 -38.07 -0.10
N GLY A 317 23.63 -37.95 0.58
CA GLY A 317 23.00 -39.04 1.35
C GLY A 317 22.17 -40.03 0.52
N SER A 318 21.82 -39.67 -0.71
CA SER A 318 21.17 -40.58 -1.67
C SER A 318 22.19 -40.97 -2.74
N SER A 319 22.76 -42.17 -2.62
CA SER A 319 23.78 -42.72 -3.51
C SER A 319 23.32 -42.76 -4.98
N TYR A 320 23.47 -41.65 -5.68
CA TYR A 320 23.84 -41.61 -7.08
C TYR A 320 25.10 -40.78 -7.18
N SER A 321 26.20 -41.47 -7.42
CA SER A 321 27.53 -40.93 -7.70
C SER A 321 27.46 -39.64 -8.51
N LEU A 322 27.67 -38.50 -7.84
CA LEU A 322 28.18 -37.30 -8.50
C LEU A 322 29.50 -37.73 -9.15
N SER A 323 29.46 -37.99 -10.45
CA SER A 323 30.63 -38.45 -11.20
C SER A 323 31.76 -37.45 -10.95
N ALA A 324 32.94 -37.97 -10.60
CA ALA A 324 34.17 -37.23 -10.31
C ALA A 324 34.57 -36.18 -11.37
N GLU A 325 33.90 -36.22 -12.52
CA GLU A 325 33.99 -35.29 -13.64
C GLU A 325 33.46 -33.87 -13.32
N VAL A 326 32.47 -33.70 -12.44
CA VAL A 326 31.96 -32.37 -12.06
C VAL A 326 32.92 -31.67 -11.09
N LEU A 327 33.47 -32.39 -10.11
CA LEU A 327 34.48 -31.85 -9.19
C LEU A 327 35.79 -31.49 -9.92
N ASN A 328 36.21 -32.29 -10.90
CA ASN A 328 37.42 -31.99 -11.68
C ASN A 328 37.26 -30.79 -12.63
N ARG A 329 36.04 -30.45 -13.05
CA ARG A 329 35.81 -29.24 -13.86
C ARG A 329 35.86 -27.94 -13.04
N MET A 330 35.54 -28.00 -11.75
CA MET A 330 35.63 -26.83 -10.87
C MET A 330 37.08 -26.55 -10.45
N SER A 331 37.87 -27.58 -10.16
CA SER A 331 39.29 -27.42 -9.81
C SER A 331 40.18 -27.00 -10.99
N ALA A 332 39.83 -27.38 -12.22
CA ALA A 332 40.56 -26.96 -13.42
C ALA A 332 40.28 -25.50 -13.83
N ALA A 333 39.17 -24.91 -13.39
CA ALA A 333 38.85 -23.51 -13.65
C ALA A 333 39.70 -22.55 -12.80
N ASP A 334 40.11 -22.96 -11.60
CA ASP A 334 40.93 -22.16 -10.69
C ASP A 334 42.44 -22.17 -11.01
N GLN A 335 42.91 -23.09 -11.86
CA GLN A 335 44.34 -23.17 -12.24
C GLN A 335 44.70 -22.44 -13.54
N LYS A 336 43.73 -21.90 -14.28
CA LYS A 336 43.98 -21.25 -15.58
C LYS A 336 44.07 -19.72 -15.56
N SER A 337 44.00 -19.05 -14.41
CA SER A 337 44.09 -17.58 -14.33
C SER A 337 45.44 -17.03 -13.83
N VAL A 338 46.44 -17.88 -13.57
CA VAL A 338 47.80 -17.41 -13.22
C VAL A 338 48.73 -17.63 -14.41
N LEU A 339 48.78 -16.64 -15.32
CA LEU A 339 49.91 -16.25 -16.19
C LEU A 339 49.38 -15.56 -17.47
N HIS A 340 49.04 -14.27 -17.37
CA HIS A 340 49.74 -13.26 -18.17
C HIS A 340 49.44 -11.85 -17.64
N SER A 341 50.53 -11.14 -17.45
CA SER A 341 50.69 -9.77 -16.98
C SER A 341 50.29 -8.73 -18.04
N VAL A 342 49.68 -7.65 -17.54
CA VAL A 342 49.95 -6.23 -17.88
C VAL A 342 49.26 -5.60 -19.10
N ASP A 343 48.82 -4.36 -18.83
CA ASP A 343 48.31 -3.28 -19.68
C ASP A 343 46.85 -3.37 -20.17
N VAL A 344 46.01 -2.33 -20.19
CA VAL A 344 46.00 -0.89 -19.82
C VAL A 344 44.59 -0.41 -20.26
N ASN A 345 43.93 0.48 -19.50
CA ASN A 345 42.79 1.35 -19.89
C ASN A 345 41.59 0.72 -20.66
N THR A 346 40.33 0.98 -20.34
CA THR A 346 39.67 2.28 -20.59
C THR A 346 38.20 2.19 -20.09
N GLU A 347 37.78 3.22 -19.33
CA GLU A 347 36.42 3.84 -19.19
C GLU A 347 35.19 2.98 -18.80
N PHE A 348 34.59 3.16 -17.60
CA PHE A 348 33.55 4.17 -17.25
C PHE A 348 32.32 4.21 -18.20
N TYR A 349 31.19 3.63 -17.71
CA TYR A 349 29.73 3.95 -17.82
C TYR A 349 29.16 4.73 -19.05
N PRO A 350 27.83 4.79 -19.33
CA PRO A 350 26.64 4.27 -18.61
C PRO A 350 25.45 3.75 -19.48
N ASP A 351 24.37 3.37 -18.79
CA ASP A 351 22.92 3.46 -19.09
C ASP A 351 22.30 2.95 -20.40
N ILE A 352 21.30 2.06 -20.24
CA ILE A 352 19.87 2.22 -20.63
C ILE A 352 19.01 1.36 -19.70
#